data_AF-A0A5C1WPN5-F1
#
_entry.id   AF-A0A5C1WPN5-F1
#
_cell.length_a   1.000
_cell.length_b   1.000
_cell.length_c   1.000
_cell.angle_alpha   90.00
_cell.angle_beta   90.00
_cell.angle_gamma   90.00
#
_symmetry.space_group_name_H-M   'P 1'
#
loop_
_entity.id
_entity.type
_entity.pdbx_description
1 polymer ?
#
loop_
_entity_poly.entity_id
_entity_poly.type
_entity_poly.pdbx_seq_one_letter_code
_entity_poly.pdbx_strand_id
1 'polypeptide(L)' 'MKIAVPTVLAVVLSACAPPPRLAVGPDPANPASPVPRLRYTPVAAGTVDFRPVDPKPWVERNDSVAPRRKEP' A
#
# COMPACT_ATOMS: atom_id res chain seq x y z
N MET A 1 -23.54 -51.72 -8.88
CA MET A 1 -22.64 -51.60 -7.70
C MET A 1 -21.18 -51.36 -8.06
N LYS A 2 -20.60 -52.03 -9.06
CA LYS A 2 -19.16 -51.92 -9.41
C LYS A 2 -18.65 -50.49 -9.68
N ILE A 3 -19.51 -49.60 -10.18
CA ILE A 3 -19.16 -48.20 -10.49
C ILE A 3 -19.51 -47.25 -9.33
N ALA A 4 -20.41 -47.64 -8.43
CA ALA A 4 -20.85 -46.76 -7.35
C ALA A 4 -19.73 -46.48 -6.33
N VAL A 5 -18.93 -47.51 -6.01
CA VAL A 5 -17.81 -47.39 -5.08
C VAL A 5 -16.73 -46.42 -5.56
N PRO A 6 -16.19 -46.53 -6.80
CA PRO A 6 -15.19 -45.56 -7.27
C PRO A 6 -15.77 -44.15 -7.42
N THR A 7 -17.05 -43.99 -7.77
CA THR A 7 -17.68 -42.66 -7.86
C THR A 7 -17.82 -42.00 -6.49
N VAL A 8 -18.29 -42.72 -5.48
CA VAL A 8 -18.40 -42.17 -4.11
C VAL A 8 -17.01 -41.79 -3.58
N LEU A 9 -16.01 -42.63 -3.81
CA LEU A 9 -14.64 -42.36 -3.39
C LEU A 9 -14.08 -41.10 -4.08
N ALA A 10 -14.27 -40.94 -5.38
CA ALA A 10 -13.86 -39.76 -6.12
C ALA A 10 -14.53 -38.47 -5.62
N VAL A 11 -15.82 -38.53 -5.29
CA VAL A 11 -16.56 -37.38 -4.73
C VAL A 11 -15.98 -36.98 -3.37
N VAL A 12 -15.74 -37.94 -2.47
CA VAL A 12 -15.13 -37.65 -1.15
C VAL A 12 -13.74 -37.04 -1.29
N LEU A 13 -12.92 -37.55 -2.22
CA LEU A 13 -11.56 -37.05 -2.46
C LEU A 13 -11.54 -35.68 -3.14
N SER A 14 -12.59 -35.29 -3.85
CA SER A 14 -12.66 -33.98 -4.53
C SER A 14 -12.62 -32.80 -3.55
N ALA A 15 -13.03 -33.00 -2.28
CA ALA A 15 -12.95 -31.99 -1.22
C ALA A 15 -11.52 -31.64 -0.80
N CYS A 16 -10.53 -32.49 -1.11
CA CYS A 16 -9.11 -32.22 -0.87
C CYS A 16 -8.43 -31.54 -2.07
N ALA A 17 -9.14 -31.33 -3.18
CA ALA A 17 -8.58 -30.64 -4.32
C ALA A 17 -8.42 -29.14 -4.00
N PRO A 18 -7.31 -28.51 -4.41
CA PRO A 18 -7.18 -27.06 -4.31
C PRO A 18 -8.27 -26.37 -5.17
N PRO A 19 -8.75 -25.18 -4.77
CA PRO A 19 -9.70 -24.43 -5.59
C PRO A 19 -9.10 -24.16 -6.98
N PRO A 20 -9.93 -24.05 -8.03
CA PRO A 20 -9.44 -23.68 -9.36
C PRO A 20 -8.71 -22.34 -9.25
N ARG A 21 -7.54 -22.23 -9.89
CA ARG A 21 -6.79 -20.98 -9.92
C ARG A 21 -7.58 -19.95 -10.72
N LEU A 22 -8.33 -19.10 -10.02
CA LEU A 22 -8.93 -17.88 -10.56
C LEU A 22 -7.86 -16.79 -10.65
N ALA A 23 -6.77 -17.05 -11.38
CA ALA A 23 -5.73 -16.06 -11.59
C ALA A 23 -6.12 -15.17 -12.77
N VAL A 24 -6.33 -13.88 -12.50
CA VAL A 24 -6.44 -12.86 -13.55
C VAL A 24 -5.03 -12.34 -13.83
N GLY A 25 -4.56 -12.56 -15.05
CA GLY A 25 -3.26 -12.09 -15.50
C GLY A 25 -2.12 -13.12 -15.40
N PRO A 26 -0.88 -12.70 -15.68
CA PRO A 26 0.29 -13.58 -15.71
C PRO A 26 0.61 -14.22 -14.35
N ASP A 27 1.16 -15.43 -14.36
CA ASP A 27 1.61 -16.13 -13.16
C ASP A 27 2.73 -15.33 -12.45
N PRO A 28 2.56 -14.92 -11.17
CA PRO A 28 3.58 -14.19 -10.43
C PRO A 28 4.87 -15.00 -10.19
N ALA A 29 4.80 -16.33 -10.24
CA ALA A 29 5.96 -17.21 -10.10
C ALA A 29 6.70 -17.44 -11.44
N ASN A 30 6.12 -17.01 -12.58
CA ASN A 30 6.74 -17.19 -13.89
C ASN A 30 7.81 -16.11 -14.14
N PRO A 31 9.10 -16.46 -14.25
CA PRO A 31 10.18 -15.49 -14.47
C PRO A 31 10.15 -14.86 -15.87
N ALA A 32 9.44 -15.46 -16.83
CA ALA A 32 9.23 -14.90 -18.16
C ALA A 32 8.06 -13.90 -18.21
N SER A 33 7.33 -13.71 -17.11
CA SER A 33 6.25 -12.74 -17.01
C SER A 33 6.80 -11.31 -17.11
N PRO A 34 6.28 -10.46 -18.02
CA PRO A 34 6.76 -9.09 -18.15
C PRO A 34 6.42 -8.26 -16.91
N VAL A 35 7.44 -7.68 -16.29
CA VAL A 35 7.29 -6.75 -15.16
C VAL A 35 7.59 -5.31 -15.61
N PRO A 36 6.78 -4.32 -15.19
CA PRO A 36 7.13 -2.92 -15.40
C PRO A 36 8.48 -2.58 -14.75
N ARG A 37 9.29 -1.78 -15.44
CA ARG A 37 10.55 -1.29 -14.85
C ARG A 37 10.25 -0.31 -13.72
N LEU A 38 10.68 -0.63 -12.50
CA LEU A 38 10.63 0.30 -11.38
C LEU A 38 11.68 1.40 -11.58
N ARG A 39 11.26 2.67 -11.54
CA ARG A 39 12.18 3.80 -11.50
C ARG A 39 12.39 4.20 -10.04
N TYR A 40 13.64 4.46 -9.66
CA TYR A 40 13.94 5.02 -8.35
C TYR A 40 13.36 6.43 -8.25
N THR A 41 12.58 6.67 -7.20
CA THR A 41 12.09 8.00 -6.84
C THR A 41 12.69 8.35 -5.48
N PRO A 42 13.44 9.46 -5.36
CA PRO A 42 13.98 9.90 -4.07
C PRO A 42 12.87 10.11 -3.04
N VAL A 43 13.18 9.88 -1.77
CA VAL A 43 12.22 10.12 -0.66
C VAL A 43 11.77 11.59 -0.62
N ALA A 44 12.68 12.51 -0.95
CA ALA A 44 12.40 13.95 -1.05
C ALA A 44 11.79 14.36 -2.41
N ALA A 45 11.42 13.43 -3.27
CA ALA A 45 10.79 13.77 -4.54
C ALA A 45 9.49 14.55 -4.27
N GLY A 46 9.36 15.73 -4.89
CA GLY A 46 8.21 16.62 -4.70
C GLY A 46 8.30 17.55 -3.49
N THR A 47 9.36 17.49 -2.68
CA THR A 47 9.61 18.49 -1.64
C THR A 47 10.26 19.74 -2.22
N VAL A 48 9.90 20.91 -1.68
CA VAL A 48 10.57 22.17 -1.99
C VAL A 48 11.81 22.30 -1.11
N ASP A 49 12.93 22.74 -1.69
CA ASP A 49 14.14 23.03 -0.93
C ASP A 49 13.97 24.37 -0.19
N PHE A 50 14.05 24.32 1.14
CA PHE A 50 13.97 25.50 2.00
C PHE A 50 15.34 25.77 2.61
N ARG A 51 15.91 26.94 2.32
CA ARG A 51 17.15 27.37 2.96
C ARG A 51 16.82 28.02 4.30
N PRO A 52 17.55 27.70 5.38
CA PRO A 52 17.43 28.42 6.64
C PRO A 52 17.66 29.92 6.43
N VAL A 53 16.81 30.73 7.04
CA VAL A 53 16.95 32.20 7.13
C VAL A 53 17.00 32.59 8.60
N ASP A 54 17.43 33.82 8.87
CA ASP A 54 17.45 34.33 10.23
C ASP A 54 16.05 34.24 10.88
N PRO A 55 15.98 33.87 12.16
CA PRO A 55 14.72 33.80 12.87
C PRO A 55 14.06 35.19 12.93
N LYS A 56 12.74 35.21 12.83
CA LYS A 56 11.96 36.43 13.06
C LYS A 56 12.18 36.94 14.51
N PRO A 57 12.07 38.26 14.75
CA PRO A 57 12.16 38.82 16.09
C PRO A 57 11.20 38.15 17.08
N TRP A 58 11.74 37.74 18.24
CA TRP A 58 10.99 37.01 19.27
C TRP A 58 9.77 37.80 19.78
N VAL A 59 9.95 39.08 20.06
CA VAL A 59 8.91 39.96 20.62
C VAL A 59 7.71 40.05 19.66
N GLU A 60 7.97 40.37 18.39
CA GLU A 60 6.92 40.49 17.37
C GLU A 60 6.11 39.19 17.22
N ARG A 61 6.79 38.03 17.25
CA ARG A 61 6.11 36.73 17.17
C ARG A 61 5.24 36.47 18.40
N ASN A 62 5.71 36.80 19.58
CA ASN A 62 4.95 36.62 20.81
C ASN A 62 3.75 37.55 20.89
N ASP A 63 3.92 38.81 20.51
CA ASP A 63 2.83 39.78 20.50
C ASP A 63 1.73 39.38 19.51
N SER A 64 2.09 38.76 18.37
CA SER A 64 1.12 38.30 17.37
C SER A 64 0.19 37.18 17.85
N VAL A 65 0.64 36.39 18.83
CA VAL A 65 -0.13 35.26 19.40
C VAL A 65 -0.61 35.54 20.82
N ALA A 66 -0.28 36.72 21.36
CA ALA A 66 -0.71 37.10 22.70
C ALA A 66 -2.25 37.23 22.76
N PRO A 67 -2.90 36.73 23.82
CA PRO A 67 -4.33 36.94 24.02
C PRO A 67 -4.65 38.44 24.02
N ARG A 68 -5.62 38.86 23.19
CA ARG A 68 -6.15 40.22 23.23
C ARG A 68 -6.85 40.43 24.57
N ARG A 69 -6.61 41.57 25.23
CA ARG A 69 -7.44 41.96 26.37
C ARG A 69 -8.89 42.07 25.89
N LYS A 70 -9.82 41.43 26.61
CA LYS A 70 -11.23 41.76 26.47
C LYS A 70 -11.39 43.19 26.99
N GLU A 71 -11.95 44.05 26.15
CA GLU A 71 -12.30 45.42 26.53
C GLU A 71 -13.38 45.36 27.63
N PRO A 72 -13.28 46.17 28.70
CA PRO A 72 -14.27 46.20 29.77
C PRO A 72 -15.63 46.73 29.30
#